data_AF-A0A9J7KY02-F1
#
_entry.id   AF-A0A9J7KY02-F1
#
_cell.length_a   1.000
_cell.length_b   1.000
_cell.length_c   1.000
_cell.angle_alpha   90.00
_cell.angle_beta   90.00
_cell.angle_gamma   90.00
#
_symmetry.space_group_name_H-M   'P 1'
#
loop_
_entity.id
_entity.type
_entity.pdbx_description
1 polymer ?
#
loop_
_entity_poly.entity_id
_entity_poly.type
_entity_poly.pdbx_seq_one_letter_code
_entity_poly.pdbx_strand_id
1 'polypeptide(L)'
;MSGEGASSYCTRVKVEKVIHLAGNSRSPTSQKISTRHRALKAPITMKIYFCGSIRGGRGDAELYSRIIEQLKAYGTVLTEHVGFKEPILKHIEGDDVAIHTQDMAWLEESDVVVAEVTQPSLGVGYEIGRAVAWKKRILCLYRPDDGKGLSAMVRGAHDGKNFIVKDYQEPEVPGILKEFLSSS
;
A
#
# COMPACT_ATOMS: atom_id res chain seq x y z
N MET A 1 12.93 -18.99 -43.02
CA MET A 1 13.70 -17.73 -42.94
C MET A 1 13.16 -16.96 -41.74
N SER A 2 13.54 -17.32 -40.51
CA SER A 2 14.75 -16.87 -39.77
C SER A 2 14.87 -15.34 -39.69
N GLY A 3 14.75 -14.80 -38.48
CA GLY A 3 15.01 -13.37 -38.21
C GLY A 3 14.61 -12.93 -36.81
N GLU A 4 15.42 -13.31 -35.82
CA GLU A 4 15.45 -12.74 -34.48
C GLU A 4 15.79 -11.24 -34.52
N GLY A 5 15.30 -10.48 -33.54
CA GLY A 5 15.62 -9.07 -33.36
C GLY A 5 15.65 -8.68 -31.89
N ALA A 6 16.72 -9.06 -31.20
CA ALA A 6 17.07 -8.55 -29.88
C ALA A 6 17.56 -7.09 -29.98
N SER A 7 17.13 -6.24 -29.05
CA SER A 7 17.66 -4.88 -28.85
C SER A 7 17.39 -4.46 -27.41
N SER A 8 18.28 -3.81 -26.67
CA SER A 8 19.74 -3.68 -26.71
C SER A 8 20.12 -3.16 -25.32
N TYR A 9 21.36 -3.42 -24.94
CA TYR A 9 21.89 -3.30 -23.60
C TYR A 9 22.04 -1.86 -23.07
N CYS A 10 21.81 -1.78 -21.76
CA CYS A 10 22.18 -0.76 -20.79
C CYS A 10 23.60 -0.17 -21.00
N THR A 11 23.67 1.15 -21.17
CA THR A 11 24.90 1.94 -21.18
C THR A 11 25.33 2.27 -19.74
N ARG A 12 26.47 1.72 -19.30
CA ARG A 12 27.18 2.16 -18.09
C ARG A 12 28.34 3.08 -18.47
N VAL A 13 28.28 4.31 -17.98
CA VAL A 13 29.36 5.30 -18.07
C VAL A 13 30.50 4.92 -17.10
N LYS A 14 31.71 4.80 -17.62
CA LYS A 14 32.96 4.66 -16.86
C LYS A 14 33.39 6.03 -16.32
N VAL A 15 33.85 6.07 -15.07
CA VAL A 15 34.80 7.10 -14.60
C VAL A 15 35.94 6.38 -13.89
N GLU A 16 37.07 6.25 -14.58
CA GLU A 16 38.35 5.80 -14.01
C GLU A 16 39.10 7.04 -13.50
N LYS A 17 39.54 7.02 -12.24
CA LYS A 17 40.47 8.00 -11.69
C LYS A 17 41.82 7.32 -11.51
N VAL A 18 42.80 7.77 -12.30
CA VAL A 18 44.19 7.33 -12.28
C VAL A 18 44.93 8.07 -11.16
N ILE A 19 45.56 7.32 -10.26
CA ILE A 19 46.65 7.80 -9.40
C ILE A 19 47.78 6.78 -9.47
N HIS A 20 49.00 7.27 -9.67
CA HIS A 20 50.17 6.47 -10.00
C HIS A 20 51.30 6.72 -9.00
N LEU A 21 52.12 5.67 -8.82
CA LEU A 21 53.47 5.60 -8.20
C LEU A 21 53.48 5.48 -6.65
N ALA A 22 54.26 4.61 -5.99
CA ALA A 22 55.33 3.69 -6.38
C ALA A 22 55.57 2.65 -5.24
N GLY A 23 56.24 1.53 -5.56
CA GLY A 23 57.26 0.96 -4.67
C GLY A 23 56.96 -0.33 -3.88
N ASN A 24 57.74 -1.35 -4.23
CA ASN A 24 58.27 -2.46 -3.42
C ASN A 24 57.47 -3.76 -3.16
N SER A 25 58.03 -4.80 -3.78
CA SER A 25 58.15 -6.21 -3.42
C SER A 25 57.74 -6.66 -2.00
N ARG A 26 56.82 -7.64 -1.97
CA ARG A 26 56.91 -8.94 -1.26
C ARG A 26 55.62 -9.72 -1.50
N SER A 27 55.75 -10.98 -1.90
CA SER A 27 54.63 -11.94 -1.95
C SER A 27 54.15 -12.25 -0.53
N PRO A 28 52.83 -12.36 -0.34
CA PRO A 28 52.31 -13.61 0.22
C PRO A 28 50.98 -14.05 -0.41
N THR A 29 50.88 -15.38 -0.63
CA THR A 29 49.67 -16.21 -0.55
C THR A 29 48.33 -15.57 -0.93
N SER A 30 47.84 -15.88 -2.14
CA SER A 30 46.46 -15.66 -2.60
C SER A 30 45.45 -16.46 -1.75
N GLN A 31 45.02 -15.92 -0.62
CA GLN A 31 43.73 -16.27 -0.03
C GLN A 31 42.65 -15.49 -0.78
N LYS A 32 41.88 -16.19 -1.63
CA LYS A 32 40.65 -15.65 -2.22
C LYS A 32 39.65 -15.40 -1.10
N ILE A 33 39.60 -14.17 -0.59
CA ILE A 33 38.49 -13.71 0.25
C ILE A 33 37.26 -13.64 -0.67
N SER A 34 36.44 -14.68 -0.62
CA SER A 34 35.11 -14.71 -1.22
C SER A 34 34.23 -13.74 -0.45
N THR A 35 34.21 -12.47 -0.87
CA THR A 35 33.22 -11.52 -0.40
C THR A 35 31.88 -11.88 -1.03
N ARG A 36 31.13 -12.75 -0.36
CA ARG A 36 29.69 -12.92 -0.62
C ARG A 36 29.03 -11.57 -0.36
N HIS A 37 28.85 -10.79 -1.42
CA HIS A 37 27.98 -9.62 -1.40
C HIS A 37 26.56 -10.15 -1.23
N ARG A 38 26.12 -10.25 0.03
CA ARG A 38 24.72 -10.52 0.34
C ARG A 38 23.95 -9.33 -0.23
N ALA A 39 23.18 -9.56 -1.29
CA ALA A 39 22.25 -8.56 -1.80
C ALA A 39 21.40 -8.07 -0.64
N LEU A 40 21.46 -6.77 -0.34
CA LEU A 40 20.62 -6.15 0.67
C LEU A 40 19.17 -6.33 0.21
N LYS A 41 18.38 -7.07 0.99
CA LYS A 41 16.93 -7.17 0.77
C LYS A 41 16.41 -5.72 0.86
N ALA A 42 15.65 -5.29 -0.14
CA ALA A 42 15.01 -3.97 -0.08
C ALA A 42 14.26 -3.82 1.26
N PRO A 43 14.25 -2.63 1.87
CA PRO A 43 13.50 -2.43 3.10
C PRO A 43 12.05 -2.88 2.87
N ILE A 44 11.55 -3.74 3.76
CA ILE A 44 10.16 -4.19 3.69
C ILE A 44 9.29 -2.98 4.03
N THR A 45 8.66 -2.38 3.02
CA THR A 45 7.71 -1.29 3.19
C THR A 45 6.35 -1.88 3.58
N MET A 46 5.67 -1.28 4.56
CA MET A 46 4.33 -1.69 4.98
C MET A 46 3.39 -1.65 3.78
N LYS A 47 2.55 -2.68 3.61
CA LYS A 47 1.48 -2.72 2.61
C LYS A 47 0.15 -2.30 3.23
N ILE A 48 -0.48 -1.29 2.67
CA ILE A 48 -1.71 -0.69 3.17
C ILE A 48 -2.83 -0.94 2.16
N TYR A 49 -3.92 -1.57 2.59
CA TYR A 49 -5.13 -1.68 1.78
C TYR A 49 -6.12 -0.59 2.21
N PHE A 50 -6.47 0.31 1.29
CA PHE A 50 -7.44 1.37 1.55
C PHE A 50 -8.83 0.98 1.01
N CYS A 51 -9.85 1.01 1.87
CA CYS A 51 -11.24 0.78 1.49
C CYS A 51 -11.99 2.11 1.42
N GLY A 52 -12.78 2.30 0.37
CA GLY A 52 -13.68 3.45 0.22
C GLY A 52 -14.79 3.12 -0.77
N SER A 53 -15.96 3.74 -0.59
CA SER A 53 -17.10 3.45 -1.47
C SER A 53 -16.81 3.81 -2.93
N ILE A 54 -17.05 2.85 -3.84
CA ILE A 54 -17.02 3.08 -5.30
C ILE A 54 -18.44 3.05 -5.86
N ARG A 55 -19.01 1.84 -6.04
CA ARG A 55 -20.37 1.65 -6.58
C ARG A 55 -21.48 2.08 -5.61
N GLY A 56 -21.20 2.12 -4.31
CA GLY A 56 -22.12 2.62 -3.27
C GLY A 56 -22.24 4.14 -3.20
N GLY A 57 -21.49 4.87 -4.03
CA GLY A 57 -21.44 6.33 -4.08
C GLY A 57 -20.00 6.84 -4.13
N ARG A 58 -19.74 7.85 -4.97
CA ARG A 58 -18.42 8.45 -5.22
C ARG A 58 -18.23 9.87 -4.67
N GLY A 59 -19.19 10.35 -3.86
CA GLY A 59 -19.14 11.73 -3.31
C GLY A 59 -17.84 12.05 -2.56
N ASP A 60 -17.22 11.03 -1.96
CA ASP A 60 -16.01 11.19 -1.14
C ASP A 60 -14.71 10.85 -1.89
N ALA A 61 -14.74 10.65 -3.21
CA ALA A 61 -13.53 10.26 -3.97
C ALA A 61 -12.34 11.22 -3.78
N GLU A 62 -12.60 12.53 -3.73
CA GLU A 62 -11.55 13.52 -3.48
C GLU A 62 -10.96 13.41 -2.07
N LEU A 63 -11.81 13.15 -1.07
CA LEU A 63 -11.38 12.91 0.30
C LEU A 63 -10.52 11.65 0.38
N TYR A 64 -10.96 10.56 -0.25
CA TYR A 64 -10.18 9.33 -0.34
C TYR A 64 -8.79 9.57 -0.94
N SER A 65 -8.70 10.36 -2.02
CA SER A 65 -7.42 10.73 -2.61
C SER A 65 -6.49 11.42 -1.62
N ARG A 66 -7.01 12.31 -0.77
CA ARG A 66 -6.21 13.02 0.24
C ARG A 66 -5.78 12.12 1.39
N ILE A 67 -6.63 11.16 1.80
CA ILE A 67 -6.26 10.16 2.82
C ILE A 67 -5.19 9.21 2.26
N ILE A 68 -5.38 8.70 1.03
CA ILE A 68 -4.43 7.84 0.34
C ILE A 68 -3.06 8.51 0.21
N GLU A 69 -3.02 9.80 -0.15
CA GLU A 69 -1.76 10.53 -0.26
C GLU A 69 -1.01 10.61 1.08
N GLN A 70 -1.73 10.77 2.20
CA GLN A 70 -1.12 10.73 3.53
C GLN A 70 -0.60 9.33 3.90
N LEU A 71 -1.32 8.27 3.51
CA LEU A 71 -0.93 6.88 3.78
C LEU A 71 0.39 6.50 3.10
N LYS A 72 0.72 7.10 1.94
CA LYS A 72 1.98 6.86 1.22
C LYS A 72 3.23 7.22 2.02
N ALA A 73 3.12 8.08 3.03
CA ALA A 73 4.22 8.38 3.94
C ALA A 73 4.60 7.19 4.85
N TYR A 74 3.69 6.21 5.02
CA TYR A 74 3.86 5.06 5.92
C TYR A 74 4.14 3.76 5.17
N GLY A 75 3.73 3.65 3.90
CA GLY A 75 3.86 2.41 3.15
C GLY A 75 3.30 2.47 1.74
N THR A 76 3.31 1.33 1.07
CA THR A 76 2.74 1.14 -0.27
C THR A 76 1.22 0.98 -0.14
N VAL A 77 0.44 1.87 -0.75
CA VAL A 77 -1.01 1.75 -0.80
C VAL A 77 -1.41 0.91 -2.00
N LEU A 78 -2.07 -0.23 -1.78
CA LEU A 78 -2.40 -1.20 -2.84
C LEU A 78 -3.58 -0.74 -3.72
N THR A 79 -4.46 0.08 -3.16
CA THR A 79 -5.75 0.47 -3.77
C THR A 79 -5.85 1.98 -4.03
N GLU A 80 -4.76 2.59 -4.51
CA GLU A 80 -4.74 4.04 -4.80
C GLU A 80 -5.88 4.50 -5.72
N HIS A 81 -6.32 3.59 -6.60
CA HIS A 81 -7.38 3.85 -7.57
C HIS A 81 -8.75 4.17 -6.95
N VAL A 82 -8.98 3.81 -5.68
CA VAL A 82 -10.18 4.17 -4.94
C VAL A 82 -10.33 5.70 -4.85
N GLY A 83 -9.23 6.46 -4.84
CA GLY A 83 -9.24 7.92 -4.77
C GLY A 83 -9.39 8.66 -6.11
N PHE A 84 -9.44 7.97 -7.24
CA PHE A 84 -9.45 8.65 -8.54
C PHE A 84 -10.80 9.33 -8.85
N LYS A 85 -10.78 10.61 -9.26
CA LYS A 85 -11.99 11.42 -9.53
C LYS A 85 -12.92 10.78 -10.55
N GLU A 86 -12.38 10.51 -11.73
CA GLU A 86 -13.04 9.68 -12.72
C GLU A 86 -12.77 8.23 -12.30
N PRO A 87 -13.79 7.38 -12.11
CA PRO A 87 -13.51 5.96 -12.15
C PRO A 87 -12.79 5.75 -13.47
N ILE A 88 -11.59 5.17 -13.46
CA ILE A 88 -10.95 4.77 -14.71
C ILE A 88 -11.81 3.61 -15.22
N LEU A 89 -13.01 3.90 -15.73
CA LEU A 89 -13.97 2.92 -16.22
C LEU A 89 -13.34 2.11 -17.35
N LYS A 90 -12.30 2.65 -18.01
CA LYS A 90 -11.52 1.92 -19.01
C LYS A 90 -10.38 1.04 -18.46
N HIS A 91 -10.02 1.11 -17.17
CA HIS A 91 -9.01 0.23 -16.54
C HIS A 91 -9.59 -0.62 -15.39
N ILE A 92 -10.80 -0.31 -14.91
CA ILE A 92 -11.62 -1.15 -14.02
C ILE A 92 -12.73 -1.85 -14.84
N GLU A 93 -12.55 -1.97 -16.16
CA GLU A 93 -13.24 -2.96 -17.00
C GLU A 93 -12.53 -4.30 -16.84
N GLY A 94 -12.60 -4.85 -15.63
CA GLY A 94 -12.31 -6.25 -15.37
C GLY A 94 -13.63 -7.01 -15.28
N ASP A 95 -13.62 -8.28 -15.69
CA ASP A 95 -14.64 -9.23 -15.21
C ASP A 95 -14.78 -9.08 -13.69
N ASP A 96 -16.00 -9.08 -13.14
CA ASP A 96 -16.22 -8.94 -11.69
C ASP A 96 -15.42 -10.00 -10.91
N VAL A 97 -15.18 -11.17 -11.52
CA VAL A 97 -14.28 -12.20 -10.99
C VAL A 97 -12.84 -11.72 -10.89
N ALA A 98 -12.32 -11.02 -11.90
CA ALA A 98 -10.96 -10.51 -11.93
C ALA A 98 -10.77 -9.40 -10.87
N ILE A 99 -11.73 -8.48 -10.76
CA ILE A 99 -11.73 -7.42 -9.73
C ILE A 99 -11.71 -8.06 -8.34
N HIS A 100 -12.64 -8.98 -8.09
CA HIS A 100 -12.71 -9.67 -6.80
C HIS A 100 -11.42 -10.43 -6.48
N THR A 101 -10.89 -11.19 -7.44
CA THR A 101 -9.68 -12.00 -7.24
C THR A 101 -8.49 -11.11 -6.90
N GLN A 102 -8.31 -10.02 -7.66
CA GLN A 102 -7.22 -9.08 -7.45
C GLN A 102 -7.33 -8.36 -6.09
N ASP A 103 -8.53 -7.87 -5.75
CA ASP A 103 -8.76 -7.16 -4.49
C ASP A 103 -8.60 -8.09 -3.29
N MET A 104 -9.04 -9.34 -3.37
CA MET A 104 -8.83 -10.33 -2.31
C MET A 104 -7.35 -10.68 -2.15
N ALA A 105 -6.59 -10.78 -3.24
CA ALA A 105 -5.15 -10.99 -3.17
C ALA A 105 -4.43 -9.79 -2.51
N TRP A 106 -4.77 -8.56 -2.91
CA TRP A 106 -4.24 -7.34 -2.30
C TRP A 106 -4.61 -7.21 -0.82
N LEU A 107 -5.86 -7.51 -0.47
CA LEU A 107 -6.32 -7.47 0.91
C LEU A 107 -5.57 -8.52 1.77
N GLU A 108 -5.39 -9.73 1.25
CA GLU A 108 -4.65 -10.79 1.93
C GLU A 108 -3.18 -10.46 2.12
N GLU A 109 -2.50 -9.83 1.15
CA GLU A 109 -1.08 -9.47 1.29
C GLU A 109 -0.83 -8.20 2.11
N SER A 110 -1.87 -7.40 2.40
CA SER A 110 -1.73 -6.18 3.17
C SER A 110 -1.34 -6.43 4.63
N ASP A 111 -0.53 -5.54 5.21
CA ASP A 111 -0.20 -5.58 6.63
C ASP A 111 -1.31 -4.95 7.47
N VAL A 112 -1.93 -3.89 6.94
CA VAL A 112 -2.98 -3.11 7.59
C VAL A 112 -4.07 -2.69 6.60
N VAL A 113 -5.28 -2.50 7.10
CA VAL A 113 -6.44 -2.00 6.36
C VAL A 113 -6.88 -0.66 6.94
N VAL A 114 -7.11 0.32 6.08
CA VAL A 114 -7.69 1.62 6.44
C VAL A 114 -8.96 1.82 5.62
N ALA A 115 -10.11 1.95 6.27
CA ALA A 115 -11.40 2.05 5.61
C ALA A 115 -12.09 3.37 5.95
N GLU A 116 -12.49 4.14 4.94
CA GLU A 116 -13.45 5.23 5.12
C GLU A 116 -14.87 4.65 5.01
N VAL A 117 -15.64 4.75 6.09
CA VAL A 117 -16.91 4.04 6.27
C VAL A 117 -18.11 4.96 6.45
N THR A 118 -17.98 6.24 6.05
CA THR A 118 -19.07 7.21 6.11
C THR A 118 -20.13 6.92 5.05
N GLN A 119 -19.71 6.63 3.82
CA GLN A 119 -20.60 6.21 2.75
C GLN A 119 -20.88 4.69 2.84
N PRO A 120 -22.14 4.24 3.05
CA PRO A 120 -22.46 2.82 3.07
C PRO A 120 -22.09 2.13 1.75
N SER A 121 -21.37 1.01 1.84
CA SER A 121 -20.89 0.24 0.69
C SER A 121 -20.84 -1.25 1.00
N LEU A 122 -21.49 -2.07 0.16
CA LEU A 122 -21.43 -3.54 0.26
C LEU A 122 -20.02 -4.08 0.05
N GLY A 123 -19.27 -3.50 -0.90
CA GLY A 123 -17.87 -3.88 -1.17
C GLY A 123 -16.97 -3.63 0.04
N VAL A 124 -17.05 -2.43 0.61
CA VAL A 124 -16.27 -2.07 1.82
C VAL A 124 -16.66 -2.98 3.00
N GLY A 125 -17.95 -3.26 3.20
CA GLY A 125 -18.38 -4.19 4.24
C GLY A 125 -17.87 -5.62 4.03
N TYR A 126 -17.84 -6.08 2.78
CA TYR A 126 -17.30 -7.39 2.40
C TYR A 126 -15.78 -7.47 2.64
N GLU A 127 -15.02 -6.45 2.24
CA GLU A 127 -13.58 -6.33 2.49
C GLU A 127 -13.26 -6.33 4.00
N ILE A 128 -13.98 -5.52 4.79
CA ILE A 128 -13.82 -5.46 6.25
C ILE A 128 -14.09 -6.84 6.87
N GLY A 129 -15.17 -7.52 6.47
CA GLY A 129 -15.49 -8.85 6.98
C GLY A 129 -14.39 -9.88 6.72
N ARG A 130 -13.78 -9.84 5.52
CA ARG A 130 -12.64 -10.70 5.16
C ARG A 130 -11.38 -10.34 5.96
N ALA A 131 -11.09 -9.05 6.11
CA ALA A 131 -9.96 -8.57 6.90
C ALA A 131 -10.05 -8.98 8.38
N VAL A 132 -11.26 -8.93 8.96
CA VAL A 132 -11.54 -9.42 10.33
C VAL A 132 -11.25 -10.91 10.45
N ALA A 133 -11.76 -11.72 9.52
CA ALA A 133 -11.54 -13.17 9.53
C ALA A 133 -10.04 -13.53 9.42
N TRP A 134 -9.27 -12.71 8.71
CA TRP A 134 -7.82 -12.83 8.57
C TRP A 134 -7.00 -12.12 9.67
N LYS A 135 -7.67 -11.59 10.72
CA LYS A 135 -7.03 -10.93 11.86
C LYS A 135 -6.10 -9.78 11.46
N LYS A 136 -6.43 -9.07 10.37
CA LYS A 136 -5.72 -7.86 9.95
C LYS A 136 -5.92 -6.76 11.00
N ARG A 137 -4.95 -5.84 11.10
CA ARG A 137 -5.16 -4.58 11.83
C ARG A 137 -5.97 -3.65 10.94
N ILE A 138 -7.09 -3.15 11.47
CA ILE A 138 -8.10 -2.40 10.74
C ILE A 138 -8.36 -1.08 11.45
N LEU A 139 -8.28 0.01 10.71
CA LEU A 139 -8.75 1.34 11.12
C LEU A 139 -9.93 1.74 10.24
N CYS A 140 -11.09 1.96 10.86
CA CYS A 140 -12.25 2.55 10.23
C CYS A 140 -12.34 4.04 10.60
N LEU A 141 -12.46 4.91 9.60
CA LEU A 141 -12.65 6.34 9.72
C LEU A 141 -14.10 6.68 9.38
N TYR A 142 -14.80 7.35 10.29
CA TYR A 142 -16.21 7.72 10.14
C TYR A 142 -16.48 9.20 10.46
N ARG A 143 -17.21 9.90 9.60
CA ARG A 143 -17.64 11.29 9.83
C ARG A 143 -19.08 11.31 10.36
N PRO A 144 -19.32 11.62 11.65
CA PRO A 144 -20.66 11.60 12.23
C PRO A 144 -21.59 12.69 11.67
N ASP A 145 -21.02 13.81 11.21
CA ASP A 145 -21.79 14.99 10.78
C ASP A 145 -22.28 14.92 9.32
N ASP A 146 -21.98 13.83 8.60
CA ASP A 146 -22.39 13.62 7.18
C ASP A 146 -23.87 13.21 7.04
N GLY A 147 -24.61 13.10 8.16
CA GLY A 147 -26.03 12.71 8.20
C GLY A 147 -26.30 11.22 7.93
N LYS A 148 -25.27 10.43 7.62
CA LYS A 148 -25.35 8.98 7.39
C LYS A 148 -24.90 8.24 8.64
N GLY A 149 -25.75 7.37 9.18
CA GLY A 149 -25.39 6.55 10.35
C GLY A 149 -24.39 5.44 9.99
N LEU A 150 -23.33 5.29 10.79
CA LEU A 150 -22.43 4.14 10.68
C LEU A 150 -23.19 2.84 10.96
N SER A 151 -22.92 1.80 10.16
CA SER A 151 -23.45 0.45 10.39
C SER A 151 -23.14 -0.04 11.82
N ALA A 152 -24.16 -0.52 12.54
CA ALA A 152 -24.00 -1.09 13.87
C ALA A 152 -23.05 -2.30 13.88
N MET A 153 -22.96 -3.06 12.78
CA MET A 153 -22.02 -4.17 12.63
C MET A 153 -20.57 -3.70 12.61
N VAL A 154 -20.29 -2.58 11.93
CA VAL A 154 -18.94 -2.00 11.87
C VAL A 154 -18.61 -1.31 13.20
N ARG A 155 -19.54 -0.53 13.74
CA ARG A 155 -19.35 0.15 15.04
C ARG A 155 -19.15 -0.83 16.19
N GLY A 156 -19.94 -1.91 16.22
CA GLY A 156 -19.86 -2.95 17.25
C GLY A 156 -18.62 -3.84 17.14
N ALA A 157 -17.92 -3.85 16.01
CA ALA A 157 -16.67 -4.58 15.84
C ALA A 157 -15.46 -3.91 16.51
N HIS A 158 -15.61 -2.66 16.99
CA HIS A 158 -14.54 -1.95 17.68
C HIS A 158 -14.08 -2.69 18.95
N ASP A 159 -12.79 -3.06 19.00
CA ASP A 159 -12.18 -3.76 20.14
C ASP A 159 -11.03 -2.98 20.80
N GLY A 160 -10.70 -1.79 20.28
CA GLY A 160 -9.61 -0.93 20.75
C GLY A 160 -8.21 -1.50 20.52
N LYS A 161 -8.08 -2.59 19.76
CA LYS A 161 -6.82 -3.31 19.52
C LYS A 161 -6.58 -3.49 18.02
N ASN A 162 -7.23 -4.51 17.44
CA ASN A 162 -7.03 -4.87 16.04
C ASN A 162 -8.10 -4.26 15.14
N PHE A 163 -9.25 -3.88 15.70
CA PHE A 163 -10.33 -3.21 15.00
C PHE A 163 -10.64 -1.88 15.69
N ILE A 164 -10.20 -0.80 15.08
CA ILE A 164 -10.37 0.54 15.61
C ILE A 164 -11.37 1.29 14.75
N VAL A 165 -12.39 1.89 15.37
CA VAL A 165 -13.29 2.85 14.72
C VAL A 165 -12.97 4.21 15.34
N LYS A 166 -12.67 5.20 14.50
CA LYS A 166 -12.47 6.59 14.92
C LYS A 166 -13.51 7.45 14.22
N ASP A 167 -14.35 8.10 15.02
CA ASP A 167 -15.15 9.22 14.57
C ASP A 167 -14.19 10.40 14.36
N TYR A 168 -14.27 11.11 13.23
CA TYR A 168 -13.29 12.15 12.87
C TYR A 168 -13.88 13.30 12.06
N GLN A 169 -13.18 14.43 12.11
CA GLN A 169 -13.19 15.51 11.14
C GLN A 169 -11.91 15.47 10.30
N GLU A 170 -11.97 15.89 9.03
CA GLU A 170 -10.84 15.75 8.10
C GLU A 170 -9.48 16.26 8.62
N PRO A 171 -9.38 17.40 9.35
CA PRO A 171 -8.10 17.87 9.89
C PRO A 171 -7.43 16.92 10.90
N GLU A 172 -8.16 15.96 11.45
CA GLU A 172 -7.68 15.01 12.46
C GLU A 172 -7.04 13.76 11.84
N VAL A 173 -7.28 13.50 10.55
CA VAL A 173 -6.75 12.32 9.82
C VAL A 173 -5.24 12.14 10.03
N PRO A 174 -4.37 13.16 9.88
CA PRO A 174 -2.93 12.97 10.03
C PRO A 174 -2.54 12.42 11.41
N GLY A 175 -3.21 12.90 12.47
CA GLY A 175 -2.97 12.47 13.84
C GLY A 175 -3.42 11.03 14.06
N ILE A 176 -4.62 10.69 13.58
CA ILE A 176 -5.19 9.34 13.68
C ILE A 176 -4.32 8.32 12.93
N LEU A 177 -3.90 8.63 11.71
CA LEU A 177 -3.03 7.77 10.91
C LEU A 177 -1.69 7.54 11.60
N LYS A 178 -1.09 8.61 12.15
CA LYS A 178 0.17 8.50 12.89
C LYS A 178 0.03 7.60 14.11
N GLU A 179 -1.00 7.81 14.93
CA GLU A 179 -1.29 6.99 16.12
C GLU A 179 -1.43 5.52 15.75
N PHE A 180 -2.26 5.22 14.75
CA PHE A 180 -2.54 3.84 14.33
C PHE A 180 -1.31 3.16 13.71
N LEU A 181 -0.64 3.80 12.76
CA LEU A 181 0.41 3.18 11.95
C LEU A 181 1.78 3.17 12.66
N SER A 182 2.00 4.04 13.65
CA SER A 182 3.25 4.05 14.45
C SER A 182 3.19 3.12 15.66
N SER A 183 2.00 2.68 16.05
CA SER A 183 1.81 1.67 17.10
C SER A 183 2.12 0.29 16.52
N SER A 184 3.38 -0.12 16.60
CA SER A 184 3.86 -1.47 16.26
C SER A 184 4.34 -2.19 17.51
#